data_AF-A0AAD3TSW9-F1
#
_entry.id   AF-A0AAD3TSW9-F1
#
_cell.length_a   1.000
_cell.length_b   1.000
_cell.length_c   1.000
_cell.angle_alpha   90.00
_cell.angle_beta   90.00
_cell.angle_gamma   90.00
#
_symmetry.space_group_name_H-M   'P 1'
#
loop_
_entity.id
_entity.type
_entity.pdbx_description
1 polymer ?
#
loop_
_entity_poly.entity_id
_entity_poly.type
_entity_poly.pdbx_seq_one_letter_code
_entity_poly.pdbx_strand_id
1 'polypeptide(L)'
;MPRTHDAAPAPTSYRLGGIVRYDKMPPRGIRRFLWKKCLQVDAHLCFAMLEWWEALLIAFIVLPVTLFFWYSCYAYFPGHIRYLTRRYAYYVYGDEALDLLALSRAYAAEWINVAWLSFWSLVGTASRVEL
;
A
#
# COMPACT_ATOMS: atom_id res chain seq x y z
N MET A 1 -30.06 52.53 -4.07
CA MET A 1 -30.54 51.14 -4.22
C MET A 1 -29.34 50.21 -4.25
N PRO A 2 -29.17 49.28 -3.29
CA PRO A 2 -28.06 48.34 -3.30
C PRO A 2 -28.32 47.27 -4.38
N ARG A 3 -27.37 47.09 -5.31
CA ARG A 3 -27.39 45.97 -6.26
C ARG A 3 -27.10 44.69 -5.48
N THR A 4 -28.10 43.83 -5.32
CA THR A 4 -27.88 42.46 -4.87
C THR A 4 -27.21 41.71 -6.02
N HIS A 5 -25.93 41.37 -5.88
CA HIS A 5 -25.33 40.37 -6.74
C HIS A 5 -25.94 39.03 -6.35
N ASP A 6 -26.76 38.45 -7.23
CA ASP A 6 -27.20 37.08 -7.08
C ASP A 6 -25.96 36.19 -6.95
N ALA A 7 -25.91 35.39 -5.88
CA ALA A 7 -24.82 34.45 -5.68
C ALA A 7 -24.80 33.51 -6.90
N ALA A 8 -23.66 33.42 -7.58
CA ALA A 8 -23.52 32.57 -8.76
C ALA A 8 -24.01 31.15 -8.41
N PRO A 9 -24.81 30.51 -9.29
CA PRO A 9 -25.33 29.18 -9.02
C PRO A 9 -24.16 28.23 -8.74
N ALA A 10 -24.33 27.37 -7.74
CA ALA A 10 -23.31 26.40 -7.39
C ALA A 10 -22.93 25.59 -8.65
N PRO A 11 -21.63 25.50 -9.00
CA PRO A 11 -21.21 24.86 -10.23
C PRO A 11 -21.71 23.42 -10.28
N THR A 12 -22.44 23.11 -11.35
CA THR A 12 -22.93 21.78 -11.65
C THR A 12 -21.75 20.90 -12.09
N SER A 13 -21.56 19.79 -11.39
CA SER A 13 -20.46 18.87 -11.65
C SER A 13 -20.82 17.97 -12.83
N TYR A 14 -20.45 18.38 -14.04
CA TYR A 14 -20.46 17.49 -15.19
C TYR A 14 -19.04 16.96 -15.41
N ARG A 15 -18.89 15.64 -15.35
CA ARG A 15 -17.69 14.96 -15.86
C ARG A 15 -17.86 14.83 -17.36
N LEU A 16 -17.51 15.87 -18.10
CA LEU A 16 -17.40 15.83 -19.56
C LEU A 16 -15.95 16.18 -19.94
N GLY A 17 -15.23 15.23 -20.54
CA GLY A 17 -14.02 15.53 -21.31
C GLY A 17 -12.80 16.07 -20.57
N GLY A 18 -12.32 15.39 -19.51
CA GLY A 18 -10.89 15.49 -19.16
C GLY A 18 -10.43 16.63 -18.24
N ILE A 19 -11.32 17.42 -17.62
CA ILE A 19 -10.89 18.38 -16.57
C ILE A 19 -11.38 17.91 -15.20
N VAL A 20 -10.44 17.44 -14.36
CA VAL A 20 -10.69 17.16 -12.94
C VAL A 20 -10.88 18.51 -12.21
N ARG A 21 -12.13 18.87 -11.90
CA ARG A 21 -12.39 20.02 -11.04
C ARG A 21 -12.22 19.62 -9.57
N TYR A 22 -11.32 20.30 -8.87
CA TYR A 22 -10.98 20.10 -7.44
C TYR A 22 -11.95 20.80 -6.47
N ASP A 23 -13.02 21.38 -7.01
CA ASP A 23 -13.96 22.27 -6.35
C ASP A 23 -14.87 21.56 -5.35
N LYS A 24 -15.15 20.26 -5.52
CA LYS A 24 -15.94 19.45 -4.56
C LYS A 24 -15.08 18.45 -3.80
N MET A 25 -14.57 18.87 -2.64
CA MET A 25 -13.90 17.95 -1.73
C MET A 25 -14.92 17.00 -1.05
N PRO A 26 -14.73 15.67 -1.11
CA PRO A 26 -15.66 14.74 -0.46
C PRO A 26 -15.70 14.93 1.07
N PRO A 27 -16.80 14.56 1.74
CA PRO A 27 -16.96 14.67 3.20
C PRO A 27 -15.86 13.91 3.96
N ARG A 28 -15.63 14.31 5.22
CA ARG A 28 -14.57 13.75 6.08
C ARG A 28 -14.73 12.23 6.23
N GLY A 29 -13.60 11.51 6.20
CA GLY A 29 -13.53 10.05 6.33
C GLY A 29 -12.58 9.39 5.32
N ILE A 30 -12.67 8.07 5.22
CA ILE A 30 -11.84 7.21 4.34
C ILE A 30 -11.97 7.64 2.87
N ARG A 31 -13.17 8.05 2.45
CA ARG A 31 -13.43 8.53 1.08
C ARG A 31 -12.60 9.77 0.72
N ARG A 32 -12.36 10.68 1.67
CA ARG A 32 -11.49 11.85 1.49
C ARG A 32 -10.03 11.47 1.45
N PHE A 33 -9.61 10.48 2.24
CA PHE A 33 -8.24 9.98 2.21
C PHE A 33 -7.92 9.34 0.86
N LEU A 34 -8.77 8.42 0.39
CA LEU A 34 -8.63 7.78 -0.92
C LEU A 34 -8.62 8.80 -2.05
N TRP A 35 -9.53 9.77 -2.03
CA TRP A 35 -9.56 10.84 -3.03
C TRP A 35 -8.26 11.66 -3.06
N LYS A 36 -7.71 12.02 -1.89
CA LYS A 36 -6.40 12.70 -1.81
C LYS A 36 -5.27 11.84 -2.36
N LYS A 37 -5.27 10.53 -2.09
CA LYS A 37 -4.25 9.61 -2.58
C LYS A 37 -4.34 9.39 -4.07
N CYS A 38 -5.54 9.19 -4.62
CA CYS A 38 -5.74 9.14 -6.08
C CYS A 38 -5.22 10.42 -6.74
N LEU A 39 -5.54 11.59 -6.20
CA LEU A 39 -5.02 12.86 -6.73
C LEU A 39 -3.50 12.99 -6.65
N GLN A 40 -2.88 12.52 -5.56
CA GLN A 40 -1.42 12.49 -5.46
C GLN A 40 -0.82 11.57 -6.53
N VAL A 41 -1.41 10.40 -6.75
CA VAL A 41 -0.97 9.46 -7.79
C VAL A 41 -1.14 10.05 -9.19
N ASP A 42 -2.29 10.66 -9.48
CA ASP A 42 -2.56 11.32 -10.76
C ASP A 42 -1.58 12.48 -11.03
N ALA A 43 -1.19 13.22 -9.99
CA ALA A 43 -0.21 14.29 -10.08
C ALA A 43 1.22 13.76 -10.27
N HIS A 44 1.63 12.72 -9.55
CA HIS A 44 2.98 12.15 -9.66
C HIS A 44 3.22 11.39 -10.97
N LEU A 45 2.18 10.75 -11.51
CA LEU A 45 2.26 9.99 -12.75
C LEU A 45 1.80 10.80 -13.98
N CYS A 46 1.46 12.08 -13.79
CA CYS A 46 0.95 12.98 -14.83
C CYS A 46 -0.25 12.41 -15.61
N PHE A 47 -1.01 11.48 -15.04
CA PHE A 47 -2.20 10.91 -15.70
C PHE A 47 -3.28 11.96 -15.99
N ALA A 48 -3.26 13.08 -15.27
CA ALA A 48 -4.17 14.20 -15.51
C ALA A 48 -3.90 14.96 -16.82
N MET A 49 -2.71 14.82 -17.42
CA MET A 49 -2.34 15.46 -18.69
C MET A 49 -2.46 14.52 -19.89
N LEU A 50 -2.64 13.22 -19.65
CA LEU A 50 -2.75 12.23 -20.71
C LEU A 50 -4.16 12.18 -21.29
N GLU A 51 -4.25 12.00 -22.60
CA GLU A 51 -5.51 11.60 -23.19
C GLU A 51 -5.92 10.20 -22.73
N TRP A 52 -7.22 9.94 -22.70
CA TRP A 52 -7.77 8.66 -22.26
C TRP A 52 -7.14 7.45 -22.98
N TRP A 53 -6.83 7.61 -24.27
CA TRP A 53 -6.23 6.58 -25.11
C TRP A 53 -4.74 6.34 -24.81
N GLU A 54 -3.99 7.40 -24.53
CA GLU A 54 -2.58 7.33 -24.15
C GLU A 54 -2.41 6.64 -22.80
N ALA A 55 -3.32 6.91 -21.86
CA ALA A 55 -3.32 6.25 -20.55
C ALA A 55 -3.55 4.74 -20.69
N LEU A 56 -4.37 4.34 -21.67
CA LEU A 56 -4.60 2.94 -22.03
C LEU A 56 -3.34 2.27 -22.58
N LEU A 57 -2.57 2.96 -23.44
CA LEU A 57 -1.29 2.45 -23.97
C LEU A 57 -0.25 2.27 -22.85
N ILE A 58 -0.11 3.25 -21.96
CA ILE A 58 0.81 3.13 -20.81
C ILE A 58 0.38 1.98 -19.91
N ALA A 59 -0.91 1.85 -19.60
CA ALA A 59 -1.41 0.74 -18.78
C ALA A 59 -1.09 -0.61 -19.42
N PHE A 60 -1.21 -0.73 -20.75
CA PHE A 60 -0.90 -1.95 -21.48
C PHE A 60 0.59 -2.33 -21.44
N ILE A 61 1.50 -1.37 -21.27
CA ILE A 61 2.94 -1.63 -21.13
C ILE A 61 3.31 -1.90 -19.67
N VAL A 62 2.81 -1.07 -18.74
CA VAL A 62 3.17 -1.13 -17.32
C VAL A 62 2.58 -2.37 -16.65
N LEU A 63 1.34 -2.76 -16.98
CA LEU A 63 0.71 -3.95 -16.38
C LEU A 63 1.50 -5.25 -16.64
N PRO A 64 1.86 -5.63 -17.88
CA PRO A 64 2.62 -6.85 -18.10
C PRO A 64 4.01 -6.76 -17.48
N VAL A 65 4.70 -5.61 -17.55
CA VAL A 65 6.02 -5.45 -16.92
C VAL A 65 5.94 -5.65 -15.41
N THR A 66 4.96 -5.04 -14.74
CA THR A 66 4.76 -5.20 -13.30
C THR A 66 4.32 -6.63 -12.95
N LEU A 67 3.49 -7.26 -13.77
CA LEU A 67 3.05 -8.64 -13.56
C LEU A 67 4.19 -9.63 -13.75
N PHE A 68 5.04 -9.45 -14.76
CA PHE A 68 6.26 -10.24 -14.95
C PHE A 68 7.26 -10.03 -13.81
N PHE A 69 7.40 -8.81 -13.32
CA PHE A 69 8.23 -8.52 -12.15
C PHE A 69 7.72 -9.30 -10.93
N TRP A 70 6.42 -9.22 -10.62
CA TRP A 70 5.84 -9.97 -9.52
C TRP A 70 5.95 -11.48 -9.71
N TYR A 71 5.69 -11.98 -10.92
CA TYR A 71 5.91 -13.39 -11.25
C TYR A 71 7.35 -13.81 -10.98
N SER A 72 8.34 -13.00 -11.41
CA SER A 72 9.75 -13.26 -11.14
C SER A 72 10.07 -13.25 -9.65
N CYS A 73 9.53 -12.30 -8.89
CA CYS A 73 9.66 -12.26 -7.44
C CYS A 73 9.08 -13.51 -6.78
N TYR A 74 7.92 -14.01 -7.20
CA TYR A 74 7.35 -15.21 -6.57
C TYR A 74 8.02 -16.51 -7.03
N ALA A 75 8.44 -16.59 -8.29
CA ALA A 75 9.02 -17.81 -8.86
C ALA A 75 10.49 -18.00 -8.48
N TYR A 76 11.32 -16.96 -8.61
CA TYR A 76 12.79 -17.09 -8.52
C TYR A 76 13.36 -16.61 -7.18
N PHE A 77 12.79 -15.56 -6.58
CA PHE A 77 13.30 -14.99 -5.33
C PHE A 77 13.36 -15.98 -4.15
N PRO A 78 12.35 -16.84 -3.88
CA PRO A 78 12.41 -17.72 -2.71
C PRO A 78 13.54 -18.76 -2.82
N GLY A 79 13.84 -19.23 -4.03
CA GLY A 79 14.98 -20.12 -4.27
C GLY A 79 16.32 -19.44 -3.96
N HIS A 80 16.49 -18.19 -4.40
CA HIS A 80 17.69 -17.40 -4.14
C HIS A 80 17.90 -17.11 -2.65
N ILE A 81 16.84 -16.76 -1.91
CA ILE A 81 16.96 -16.55 -0.46
C ILE A 81 17.44 -17.83 0.22
N ARG A 82 16.86 -19.00 -0.09
CA ARG A 82 17.26 -20.27 0.53
C ARG A 82 18.74 -20.57 0.31
N TYR A 83 19.25 -20.29 -0.89
CA TYR A 83 20.66 -20.46 -1.22
C TYR A 83 21.56 -19.50 -0.43
N LEU A 84 21.21 -18.21 -0.38
CA LEU A 84 21.97 -17.19 0.36
C LEU A 84 21.99 -17.49 1.86
N THR A 85 20.87 -17.91 2.42
CA THR A 85 20.77 -18.26 3.84
C THR A 85 21.69 -19.42 4.20
N ARG A 86 21.78 -20.47 3.37
CA ARG A 86 22.71 -21.60 3.60
C ARG A 86 24.17 -21.17 3.57
N ARG A 87 24.55 -20.36 2.58
CA ARG A 87 25.90 -19.81 2.47
C ARG A 87 26.26 -18.94 3.67
N TYR A 88 25.33 -18.09 4.10
CA TYR A 88 25.51 -17.26 5.29
C TYR A 88 25.67 -18.13 6.55
N ALA A 89 24.85 -19.19 6.70
CA ALA A 89 24.96 -20.12 7.82
C ALA A 89 26.33 -20.80 7.88
N TYR A 90 26.83 -21.26 6.74
CA TYR A 90 28.17 -21.83 6.62
C TYR A 90 29.27 -20.86 7.06
N TYR A 91 29.26 -19.62 6.56
CA TYR A 91 30.33 -18.67 6.85
C TYR A 91 30.32 -18.15 8.29
N VAL A 92 29.14 -18.01 8.90
CA VAL A 92 29.00 -17.44 10.25
C VAL A 92 29.05 -18.52 11.34
N TYR A 93 28.38 -19.65 11.11
CA TYR A 93 28.20 -20.69 12.12
C TYR A 93 28.98 -21.98 11.82
N GLY A 94 29.58 -22.10 10.63
CA GLY A 94 30.32 -23.29 10.23
C GLY A 94 29.44 -24.50 9.88
N ASP A 95 28.11 -24.33 9.87
CA ASP A 95 27.13 -25.39 9.62
C ASP A 95 26.13 -24.99 8.52
N GLU A 96 26.02 -25.81 7.49
CA GLU A 96 25.09 -25.64 6.36
C GLU A 96 23.68 -26.17 6.65
N ALA A 97 23.51 -27.03 7.66
CA ALA A 97 22.24 -27.64 8.03
C ALA A 97 21.37 -26.73 8.91
N LEU A 98 21.94 -25.64 9.43
CA LEU A 98 21.25 -24.67 10.27
C LEU A 98 20.19 -23.90 9.46
N ASP A 99 18.91 -24.24 9.65
CA ASP A 99 17.80 -23.53 9.01
C ASP A 99 17.50 -22.20 9.70
N LEU A 100 18.28 -21.17 9.36
CA LEU A 100 18.12 -19.81 9.86
C LEU A 100 16.76 -19.18 9.51
N LEU A 101 16.10 -19.63 8.43
CA LEU A 101 14.76 -19.14 8.08
C LEU A 101 13.73 -19.69 9.07
N ALA A 102 13.85 -20.95 9.48
CA ALA A 102 12.98 -21.50 10.53
C ALA A 102 13.20 -20.77 11.87
N LEU A 103 14.45 -20.55 12.26
CA LEU A 103 14.81 -19.81 13.48
C LEU A 103 14.27 -18.38 13.49
N SER A 104 14.49 -17.62 12.41
CA SER A 104 14.00 -16.23 12.29
C SER A 104 12.48 -16.14 12.27
N ARG A 105 11.79 -17.12 11.66
CA ARG A 105 10.32 -17.19 11.68
C ARG A 105 9.78 -17.51 13.07
N ALA A 106 10.42 -18.43 13.80
CA ALA A 106 10.07 -18.73 15.18
C ALA A 106 10.25 -17.50 16.08
N TYR A 107 11.40 -16.83 15.96
CA TYR A 107 11.68 -15.59 16.67
C TYR A 107 10.65 -14.49 16.33
N ALA A 108 10.37 -14.25 15.05
CA ALA A 108 9.37 -13.26 14.64
C ALA A 108 7.97 -13.61 15.17
N ALA A 109 7.58 -14.88 15.17
CA ALA A 109 6.30 -15.33 15.72
C ALA A 109 6.21 -15.10 17.23
N GLU A 110 7.29 -15.33 17.98
CA GLU A 110 7.37 -15.00 19.41
C GLU A 110 7.19 -13.49 19.63
N TRP A 111 7.88 -12.65 18.87
CA TRP A 111 7.71 -11.19 18.97
C TRP A 111 6.31 -10.72 18.61
N ILE A 112 5.68 -11.31 17.59
CA ILE A 112 4.30 -11.01 17.22
C ILE A 112 3.34 -11.42 18.35
N ASN A 113 3.52 -12.61 18.93
CA ASN A 113 2.71 -13.08 20.05
C ASN A 113 2.88 -12.18 21.28
N VAL A 114 4.11 -11.77 21.60
CA VAL A 114 4.39 -10.84 22.70
C VAL A 114 3.78 -9.47 22.42
N ALA A 115 3.93 -8.94 21.21
CA ALA A 115 3.34 -7.66 20.83
C ALA A 115 1.81 -7.70 20.87
N TRP A 116 1.21 -8.80 20.42
CA TRP A 116 -0.23 -9.04 20.48
C TRP A 116 -0.73 -9.11 21.93
N LEU A 117 -0.08 -9.92 22.78
CA LEU A 117 -0.41 -10.02 24.19
C LEU A 117 -0.24 -8.68 24.92
N SER A 118 0.84 -7.95 24.62
CA SER A 118 1.10 -6.62 25.18
C SER A 118 0.03 -5.62 24.73
N PHE A 119 -0.35 -5.64 23.46
CA PHE A 119 -1.41 -4.82 22.91
C PHE A 119 -2.76 -5.10 23.59
N TRP A 120 -3.15 -6.36 23.75
CA TRP A 120 -4.39 -6.73 24.44
C TRP A 120 -4.35 -6.45 25.95
N SER A 121 -3.18 -6.60 26.59
CA SER A 121 -3.00 -6.21 27.99
C SER A 121 -3.18 -4.70 28.20
N LEU A 122 -2.76 -3.88 27.22
CA LEU A 122 -2.93 -2.43 27.20
C LEU A 122 -4.35 -1.99 26.84
N VAL A 123 -5.05 -2.73 25.97
CA VAL A 123 -6.41 -2.43 25.50
C VAL A 123 -7.49 -2.78 26.54
N GLY A 124 -7.14 -3.45 27.64
CA GLY A 124 -7.97 -3.44 28.85
C GLY A 124 -8.85 -4.67 29.05
N THR A 125 -8.36 -5.87 28.72
CA THR A 125 -8.88 -7.10 29.33
C THR A 125 -7.91 -7.64 30.36
N ALA A 126 -7.76 -6.90 31.46
CA ALA A 126 -7.35 -7.48 32.73
C ALA A 126 -8.55 -8.21 33.36
N SER A 127 -9.10 -9.22 32.68
CA SER A 127 -10.04 -10.14 33.32
C SER A 127 -9.23 -11.25 33.98
N ARG A 128 -8.99 -11.06 35.28
CA ARG A 128 -8.65 -12.07 36.30
C ARG A 128 -8.16 -13.41 35.75
N VAL A 129 -6.85 -13.57 35.68
CA VAL A 129 -6.25 -14.89 35.90
C VAL A 129 -6.26 -15.06 37.42
N GLU A 130 -7.32 -15.66 37.96
CA GLU A 130 -7.30 -16.16 39.34
C GLU A 130 -6.67 -17.55 39.33
N LEU A 131 -5.76 -17.71 40.30
CA LEU A 131 -5.07 -18.92 40.70
C LEU A 131 -6.04 -20.01 41.18
#